data_AF-A0A920YH26-F1
#
_entry.id   AF-A0A920YH26-F1
#
_cell.length_a   1.000
_cell.length_b   1.000
_cell.length_c   1.000
_cell.angle_alpha   90.00
_cell.angle_beta   90.00
_cell.angle_gamma   90.00
#
_symmetry.space_group_name_H-M   'P 1'
#
loop_
_entity.id
_entity.type
_entity.pdbx_description
1 polymer ?
#
loop_
_entity_poly.entity_id
_entity_poly.type
_entity_poly.pdbx_seq_one_letter_code
_entity_poly.pdbx_strand_id
1 'polypeptide(L)'
;MCLATVYVEDDGQREEVMQDVAWIKPESSGLQLINFLGESRLLQARVKSVDLVDGLIVLERMTADLPQNDIQLEEESDGRNDSYI
;
A
#
# COMPACT_ATOMS: atom_id res chain seq x y z
N MET A 1 22.88 -16.37 6.77
CA MET A 1 21.69 -16.57 5.92
C MET A 1 20.69 -15.56 6.42
N CYS A 2 20.45 -14.49 5.66
CA CYS A 2 19.60 -13.38 6.11
C CYS A 2 18.24 -13.50 5.42
N LEU A 3 17.19 -13.45 6.22
CA LEU A 3 15.79 -13.45 5.78
C LEU A 3 15.16 -12.15 6.27
N ALA A 4 14.06 -11.74 5.64
CA ALA A 4 13.36 -10.53 6.03
C ALA A 4 11.85 -10.73 6.17
N THR A 5 11.25 -9.94 7.06
CA THR A 5 9.80 -9.73 7.09
C THR A 5 9.45 -8.56 6.20
N VAL A 6 8.48 -8.78 5.33
CA VAL A 6 8.03 -7.79 4.35
C VAL A 6 6.69 -7.20 4.79
N TYR A 7 6.63 -5.87 4.80
CA TYR A 7 5.43 -5.08 5.07
C TYR A 7 5.03 -4.30 3.83
N VAL A 8 3.73 -4.05 3.65
CA VAL A 8 3.21 -3.05 2.73
C VAL A 8 2.73 -1.86 3.55
N GLU A 9 3.17 -0.66 3.20
CA GLU A 9 2.74 0.59 3.82
C GLU A 9 1.73 1.31 2.92
N ASP A 10 0.60 1.68 3.53
CA ASP A 10 -0.49 2.45 2.91
C ASP A 10 -0.98 3.50 3.92
N ASP A 11 -0.96 4.78 3.54
CA ASP A 11 -1.28 5.92 4.42
C ASP A 11 -0.63 5.87 5.82
N GLY A 12 0.62 5.42 5.87
CA GLY A 12 1.41 5.31 7.11
C GLY A 12 1.08 4.10 8.00
N GLN A 13 0.14 3.25 7.59
CA GLN A 13 -0.13 1.96 8.23
C GLN A 13 0.67 0.84 7.55
N ARG A 14 1.31 -0.03 8.34
CA ARG A 14 2.07 -1.19 7.84
C ARG A 14 1.29 -2.47 8.03
N GLU A 15 1.02 -3.17 6.93
CA GLU A 15 0.47 -4.52 6.92
C GLU A 15 1.61 -5.52 6.67
N GLU A 16 1.77 -6.52 7.54
CA GLU A 16 2.71 -7.61 7.30
C GLU A 16 2.17 -8.52 6.19
N VAL A 17 2.95 -8.73 5.14
CA VAL A 17 2.52 -9.51 3.97
C VAL A 17 3.24 -10.84 3.82
N MET A 18 4.45 -10.98 4.36
CA MET A 18 5.20 -12.24 4.30
C MET A 18 6.38 -12.23 5.27
N GLN A 19 6.53 -13.33 6.03
CA GLN A 19 7.71 -13.58 6.86
C GLN A 19 8.73 -14.47 6.14
N ASP A 20 9.95 -14.47 6.66
CA ASP A 20 11.06 -15.33 6.22
C ASP A 20 11.34 -15.26 4.71
N VAL A 21 11.21 -14.06 4.12
CA VAL A 21 11.45 -13.82 2.70
C VAL A 21 12.92 -14.00 2.38
N ALA A 22 13.20 -14.91 1.46
CA ALA A 22 14.54 -15.23 0.97
C ALA A 22 14.85 -14.54 -0.36
N TRP A 23 13.83 -14.29 -1.19
CA TRP A 23 13.99 -13.62 -2.48
C TRP A 23 12.89 -12.58 -2.71
N ILE A 24 13.31 -11.44 -3.25
CA ILE A 24 12.43 -10.45 -3.87
C ILE A 24 12.91 -10.29 -5.31
N LYS A 25 12.02 -10.53 -6.27
CA LYS A 25 12.32 -10.43 -7.71
C LYS A 25 11.42 -9.40 -8.37
N PRO A 26 11.96 -8.50 -9.20
CA PRO A 26 11.15 -7.65 -10.04
C PRO A 26 10.48 -8.50 -11.13
N GLU A 27 9.18 -8.29 -11.30
CA GLU A 27 8.35 -8.87 -12.35
C GLU A 27 7.69 -7.74 -13.16
N SER A 28 7.13 -8.06 -14.33
CA SER A 28 6.49 -7.06 -15.21
C SER A 28 5.33 -6.31 -14.54
N SER A 29 4.67 -6.93 -13.56
CA SER A 29 3.51 -6.39 -12.84
C SER A 29 3.78 -6.07 -11.37
N GLY A 30 5.04 -6.09 -10.91
CA GLY A 30 5.36 -5.74 -9.52
C GLY A 30 6.53 -6.54 -8.95
N LEU A 31 6.38 -7.02 -7.71
CA LEU A 31 7.41 -7.76 -6.98
C LEU A 31 6.92 -9.16 -6.63
N GLN A 32 7.70 -10.17 -6.99
CA GLN A 32 7.54 -11.54 -6.52
C GLN A 32 8.36 -11.73 -5.24
N LEU A 33 7.68 -12.06 -4.15
CA LEU A 33 8.26 -12.45 -2.86
C LEU A 33 8.29 -13.96 -2.76
N ILE A 34 9.42 -14.54 -2.32
CA ILE A 34 9.57 -15.98 -2.12
C ILE A 34 10.19 -16.20 -0.74
N ASN A 35 9.52 -16.96 0.13
CA ASN A 35 10.07 -17.31 1.44
C ASN A 35 10.97 -18.55 1.39
N PHE A 36 11.61 -18.85 2.53
CA PHE A 36 12.55 -19.97 2.62
C PHE A 36 11.92 -21.35 2.38
N LEU A 37 10.60 -21.49 2.54
CA LEU A 37 9.86 -22.72 2.25
C LEU A 37 9.47 -22.83 0.77
N GLY A 38 9.71 -21.78 -0.02
CA GLY A 38 9.38 -21.73 -1.44
C GLY A 38 7.96 -21.21 -1.74
N GLU A 39 7.21 -20.74 -0.75
CA GLU A 39 5.94 -20.06 -0.99
C GLU A 39 6.18 -18.74 -1.71
N SER A 40 5.31 -18.42 -2.68
CA SER A 40 5.48 -17.26 -3.56
C SER A 40 4.25 -16.36 -3.54
N ARG A 41 4.44 -15.03 -3.47
CA ARG A 41 3.39 -14.02 -3.59
C ARG A 41 3.81 -12.94 -4.57
N LEU A 42 2.91 -12.53 -5.47
CA LEU A 42 3.12 -11.41 -6.40
C LEU A 42 2.34 -10.20 -5.93
N LEU A 43 3.01 -9.06 -5.75
CA LEU A 43 2.41 -7.82 -5.26
C LEU A 43 2.66 -6.68 -6.25
N GLN A 44 1.61 -5.92 -6.58
CA GLN A 44 1.72 -4.64 -7.29
C GLN A 44 2.22 -3.56 -6.31
N ALA A 45 3.54 -3.55 -6.09
CA ALA A 45 4.20 -2.68 -5.15
C ALA A 45 5.64 -2.39 -5.61
N ARG A 46 6.25 -1.37 -5.02
CA ARG A 46 7.69 -1.07 -5.17
C ARG A 46 8.37 -1.05 -3.81
N VAL A 47 9.68 -1.30 -3.78
CA VAL A 47 10.46 -1.26 -2.54
C VAL A 47 10.58 0.19 -2.08
N LYS A 48 10.08 0.49 -0.87
CA LYS A 48 10.18 1.80 -0.24
C LYS A 48 11.44 1.93 0.62
N SER A 49 11.72 0.92 1.45
CA SER A 49 12.92 0.89 2.30
C SER A 49 13.34 -0.53 2.64
N VAL A 50 14.63 -0.71 2.90
CA VAL A 50 15.23 -1.96 3.34
C VAL A 50 16.07 -1.69 4.58
N ASP A 51 15.73 -2.34 5.68
CA ASP A 51 16.54 -2.43 6.89
C ASP A 51 17.21 -3.81 6.95
N LEU A 52 18.52 -3.83 6.70
CA LEU A 52 19.30 -5.06 6.68
C LEU A 52 19.72 -5.52 8.08
N VAL A 53 19.71 -4.63 9.07
CA VAL A 53 20.06 -4.97 10.46
C VAL A 53 18.88 -5.68 11.11
N ASP A 54 17.68 -5.14 10.91
CA ASP A 54 16.45 -5.69 11.48
C ASP A 54 15.79 -6.75 10.58
N GLY A 55 16.29 -6.94 9.36
CA GLY A 55 15.68 -7.88 8.40
C GLY A 55 14.25 -7.47 8.07
N LEU A 56 14.05 -6.18 7.76
CA LEU A 56 12.72 -5.61 7.52
C LEU A 56 12.70 -4.92 6.17
N ILE A 57 11.70 -5.22 5.35
CA ILE A 57 11.50 -4.58 4.05
C ILE A 57 10.12 -3.94 4.03
N VAL A 58 10.06 -2.67 3.67
CA VAL A 58 8.79 -1.96 3.48
C VAL A 58 8.58 -1.75 1.99
N LEU A 59 7.40 -2.14 1.52
CA LEU A 59 6.90 -1.90 0.18
C LEU A 59 5.83 -0.81 0.23
N GLU A 60 5.68 -0.07 -0.86
CA GLU A 60 4.54 0.84 -1.06
C GLU A 60 3.71 0.35 -2.25
N ARG A 61 2.37 0.38 -2.12
CA ARG A 61 1.49 -0.06 -3.20
C ARG A 61 1.68 0.83 -4.42
N MET A 62 1.72 0.20 -5.59
CA MET A 62 1.60 0.94 -6.84
C MET A 62 0.11 1.23 -7.04
N THR A 63 -0.34 2.41 -6.66
CA THR A 63 -1.61 2.91 -7.18
C THR A 63 -1.46 3.04 -8.69
N ALA A 64 -2.23 2.27 -9.46
CA ALA A 64 -2.56 2.73 -10.81
C ALA A 64 -3.19 4.11 -10.62
N ASP A 65 -2.61 5.15 -11.22
CA ASP A 65 -3.05 6.54 -11.08
C ASP A 65 -4.58 6.62 -11.20
N LEU A 66 -5.27 6.62 -10.07
CA LEU A 66 -6.67 6.99 -10.01
C LEU A 66 -6.66 8.50 -9.80
N PRO A 67 -7.28 9.29 -10.68
CA PRO A 67 -7.43 10.71 -10.43
C PRO A 67 -8.14 10.84 -9.08
N GLN A 68 -7.51 11.56 -8.15
CA GLN A 68 -8.17 12.05 -6.95
C GLN A 68 -9.33 12.92 -7.42
N ASN A 69 -10.52 12.31 -7.49
CA ASN A 69 -11.73 13.03 -7.76
C ASN A 69 -12.05 13.77 -6.46
N ASP A 70 -11.67 15.04 -6.39
CA ASP A 70 -12.15 15.99 -5.39
C ASP A 70 -13.68 16.11 -5.57
N ILE A 71 -14.43 15.23 -4.91
CA ILE A 71 -15.88 15.37 -4.82
C ILE A 71 -16.11 16.51 -3.83
N GLN A 72 -16.26 17.74 -4.35
CA GLN A 72 -16.86 18.84 -3.62
C GLN A 72 -18.29 18.43 -3.26
N LEU A 73 -18.52 18.18 -1.97
CA LEU A 73 -19.85 18.01 -1.41
C LEU A 73 -20.59 19.34 -1.59
N GLU A 74 -21.56 19.38 -2.49
CA GLU A 74 -22.61 20.40 -2.48
C GLU A 74 -23.45 20.17 -1.22
N GLU A 75 -23.12 20.88 -0.14
CA GLU A 75 -24.08 21.09 0.95
C GLU A 75 -25.07 22.17 0.53
N GLU A 76 -26.09 21.73 -0.20
CA GLU A 76 -27.35 22.43 -0.38
C GLU A 76 -28.01 22.57 1.01
N SER A 77 -27.76 23.71 1.67
CA SER A 77 -28.44 24.09 2.91
C SER A 77 -29.64 24.96 2.58
N ASP A 78 -30.79 24.28 2.52
CA ASP A 78 -32.13 24.81 2.71
C ASP A 78 -32.21 25.71 3.95
N GLY A 79 -32.92 26.83 3.84
CA GLY A 79 -33.37 27.60 5.00
C GLY A 79 -33.33 29.11 4.87
N ARG A 80 -34.30 29.70 4.17
CA ARG A 80 -34.95 30.91 4.70
C ARG A 80 -36.39 31.06 4.22
N ASN A 81 -37.28 30.56 5.07
CA ASN A 81 -38.62 31.11 5.25
C ASN A 81 -38.52 32.62 5.49
N ASP A 82 -39.16 33.43 4.66
CA ASP A 82 -39.68 34.73 5.09
C ASP A 82 -41.03 34.98 4.40
N SER A 83 -42.08 34.57 5.12
CA SER A 83 -43.44 35.09 4.99
C SER A 83 -43.45 36.58 5.29
N TYR A 84 -44.02 37.43 4.43
CA TYR A 84 -44.77 38.62 4.85
C TYR A 84 -45.59 39.14 3.66
N ILE A 85 -46.92 39.02 3.83
CA ILE A 85 -48.04 39.85 3.33
C ILE A 85 -47.96 40.38 1.89
#